data_AF-A0A6L4YJ49-F1
#
_entry.id   AF-A0A6L4YJ49-F1
#
_cell.length_a   1.000
_cell.length_b   1.000
_cell.length_c   1.000
_cell.angle_alpha   90.00
_cell.angle_beta   90.00
_cell.angle_gamma   90.00
#
_symmetry.space_group_name_H-M   'P 1'
#
loop_
_entity.id
_entity.type
_entity.pdbx_description
1 polymer ?
#
loop_
_entity_poly.entity_id
_entity_poly.type
_entity_poly.pdbx_seq_one_letter_code
_entity_poly.pdbx_strand_id
1 'polypeptide(L)'
;MKFEFGPFPCSRAVVLLLTLTGLCAWSGEALAIAKYGRVNGNWGTAGTWSNVSCATAGATTVPTAADAVTICPGVTVTVAAAAVALSVDVQNTGTLTQTASTLTISGPLNVAGTHTCGNTLSVAGATTVAGLLTISATTGTKTFTGDVTITGTWNETAAEAITFGGNLQNNGTLTTSTGLHTFSNAAPQILGTAAISFGGAVTGTTALTINKTAGAVTVTGALNVGAGGLTVTAGTLNLRNTTTVTGPTRPSPAR
;
A
#
# COMPACT_ATOMS: atom_id res chain seq x y z
N MET A 1 -68.88 22.49 -16.00
CA MET A 1 -68.54 23.89 -15.66
C MET A 1 -67.68 24.44 -16.78
N LYS A 2 -68.20 25.46 -17.49
CA LYS A 2 -67.59 26.05 -18.70
C LYS A 2 -66.77 27.25 -18.23
N PHE A 3 -65.45 27.26 -18.46
CA PHE A 3 -64.58 28.37 -18.05
C PHE A 3 -64.38 29.33 -19.23
N GLU A 4 -65.02 30.49 -19.15
CA GLU A 4 -64.68 31.66 -19.96
C GLU A 4 -63.61 32.47 -19.22
N PHE A 5 -62.48 32.75 -19.89
CA PHE A 5 -61.43 33.63 -19.38
C PHE A 5 -61.66 35.05 -19.91
N GLY A 6 -62.00 35.97 -19.00
CA GLY A 6 -61.97 37.41 -19.27
C GLY A 6 -60.54 37.97 -19.27
N PRO A 7 -60.26 39.05 -20.01
CA PRO A 7 -58.91 39.57 -20.18
C PRO A 7 -58.48 40.43 -18.97
N PHE A 8 -57.30 40.15 -18.42
CA PHE A 8 -56.61 41.04 -17.49
C PHE A 8 -55.41 41.72 -18.16
N PRO A 9 -55.23 43.04 -17.96
CA PRO A 9 -54.18 43.81 -18.60
C PRO A 9 -52.83 43.65 -17.90
N CYS A 10 -51.80 43.47 -18.72
CA CYS A 10 -50.41 43.89 -18.60
C CYS A 10 -49.72 43.91 -17.20
N SER A 11 -48.71 43.02 -17.12
CA SER A 11 -47.41 43.21 -16.49
C SER A 11 -47.33 43.21 -14.96
N ARG A 12 -46.99 42.04 -14.41
CA ARG A 12 -45.88 41.91 -13.45
C ARG A 12 -45.51 40.44 -13.25
N ALA A 13 -44.33 40.09 -13.74
CA ALA A 13 -43.68 38.81 -13.48
C ALA A 13 -43.48 38.63 -11.97
N VAL A 14 -44.11 37.63 -11.37
CA VAL A 14 -43.65 37.08 -10.11
C VAL A 14 -42.55 36.09 -10.47
N VAL A 15 -41.33 36.63 -10.52
CA VAL A 15 -40.08 35.87 -10.63
C VAL A 15 -39.96 35.06 -9.34
N LEU A 16 -40.14 33.74 -9.43
CA LEU A 16 -39.76 32.82 -8.37
C LEU A 16 -38.23 32.81 -8.31
N LEU A 17 -37.66 33.74 -7.56
CA LEU A 17 -36.23 33.85 -7.30
C LEU A 17 -35.82 32.74 -6.32
N LEU A 18 -35.70 31.51 -6.81
CA LEU A 18 -34.84 30.53 -6.15
C LEU A 18 -33.42 31.09 -6.21
N THR A 19 -32.93 31.61 -5.08
CA THR A 19 -31.53 31.97 -4.96
C THR A 19 -30.70 30.73 -5.24
N LEU A 20 -29.94 30.79 -6.32
CA LEU A 20 -28.98 29.79 -6.83
C LEU A 20 -27.82 29.50 -5.85
N THR A 21 -27.97 29.83 -4.58
CA THR A 21 -27.03 29.53 -3.49
C THR A 21 -27.38 28.24 -2.74
N GLY A 22 -28.54 27.63 -3.03
CA GLY A 22 -28.98 26.36 -2.45
C GLY A 22 -28.73 25.12 -3.32
N LEU A 23 -28.06 25.25 -4.47
CA LEU A 23 -27.76 24.12 -5.35
C LEU A 23 -26.39 23.54 -5.03
N CYS A 24 -26.40 22.32 -4.49
CA CYS A 24 -25.25 21.44 -4.33
C CYS A 24 -24.06 22.03 -3.56
N ALA A 25 -24.10 21.91 -2.22
CA ALA A 25 -22.95 21.31 -1.55
C ALA A 25 -22.84 19.85 -2.02
N TRP A 26 -22.46 19.65 -3.29
CA TRP A 26 -21.71 18.46 -3.65
C TRP A 26 -20.48 18.56 -2.75
N SER A 27 -20.40 17.71 -1.72
CA SER A 27 -19.11 17.35 -1.18
C SER A 27 -18.28 17.00 -2.40
N GLY A 28 -17.34 17.88 -2.75
CA GLY A 28 -16.41 17.63 -3.84
C GLY A 28 -15.61 16.41 -3.44
N GLU A 29 -16.14 15.23 -3.74
CA GLU A 29 -15.37 14.05 -4.02
C GLU A 29 -14.38 14.54 -5.08
N ALA A 30 -13.16 14.87 -4.66
CA ALA A 30 -12.12 15.23 -5.59
C ALA A 30 -12.00 14.01 -6.52
N LEU A 31 -12.51 14.15 -7.74
CA LEU A 31 -12.47 13.08 -8.72
C LEU A 31 -11.00 12.69 -8.85
N ALA A 32 -10.71 11.39 -8.75
CA ALA A 32 -9.34 10.92 -8.89
C ALA A 32 -8.77 11.41 -10.22
N ILE A 33 -7.75 12.28 -10.16
CA ILE A 33 -7.03 12.72 -11.35
C ILE A 33 -5.75 11.89 -11.44
N ALA A 34 -5.47 11.36 -12.63
CA ALA A 34 -4.20 10.68 -12.86
C ALA A 34 -3.04 11.69 -12.84
N LYS A 35 -1.98 11.37 -12.10
CA LYS A 35 -0.78 12.19 -11.95
C LYS A 35 0.44 11.42 -12.46
N TYR A 36 1.07 11.92 -13.51
CA TYR A 36 2.21 11.28 -14.17
C TYR A 36 3.50 12.02 -13.84
N GLY A 37 4.42 11.39 -13.12
CA GLY A 37 5.75 11.92 -12.87
C GLY A 37 6.55 11.88 -14.16
N ARG A 38 6.64 13.00 -14.87
CA ARG A 38 7.18 13.08 -16.24
C ARG A 38 8.61 13.61 -16.34
N VAL A 39 9.08 14.28 -15.30
CA VAL A 39 10.43 14.84 -15.23
C VAL A 39 11.02 14.55 -13.87
N ASN A 40 12.35 14.46 -13.81
CA ASN A 40 13.04 14.27 -12.55
C ASN A 40 12.74 15.44 -11.60
N GLY A 41 12.34 15.14 -10.36
CA GLY A 41 12.01 16.19 -9.42
C GLY A 41 11.38 15.71 -8.12
N ASN A 42 10.79 16.65 -7.40
CA ASN A 42 10.21 16.42 -6.08
C ASN A 42 8.70 16.22 -6.18
N TRP A 43 8.15 15.29 -5.39
CA TRP A 43 6.72 15.07 -5.26
C TRP A 43 5.95 16.36 -4.97
N GLY A 44 6.50 17.22 -4.12
CA GLY A 44 5.90 18.49 -3.73
C GLY A 44 5.96 19.60 -4.79
N THR A 45 6.48 19.34 -5.99
CA THR A 45 6.63 20.34 -7.05
C THR A 45 5.66 20.07 -8.20
N ALA A 46 4.70 20.97 -8.45
CA ALA A 46 3.70 20.80 -9.53
C ALA A 46 4.34 20.54 -10.91
N GLY A 47 5.46 21.20 -11.19
CA GLY A 47 6.23 21.04 -12.42
C GLY A 47 6.74 19.62 -12.69
N THR A 48 6.81 18.74 -11.68
CA THR A 48 7.18 17.32 -11.81
C THR A 48 6.08 16.48 -12.48
N TRP A 49 4.82 16.90 -12.35
CA TRP A 49 3.65 16.08 -12.66
C TRP A 49 2.94 16.49 -13.94
N SER A 50 2.28 15.57 -14.63
CA SER A 50 1.29 15.85 -15.68
C SER A 50 -0.06 15.25 -15.29
N ASN A 51 -1.16 15.82 -15.80
CA ASN A 51 -2.52 15.30 -15.60
C ASN A 51 -2.99 14.38 -16.75
N VAL A 52 -2.16 14.18 -17.78
CA VAL A 52 -2.60 13.52 -19.03
C VAL A 52 -1.75 12.30 -19.36
N SER A 53 -0.42 12.42 -19.30
CA SER A 53 0.49 11.34 -19.66
C SER A 53 1.95 11.64 -19.28
N CYS A 54 2.84 10.68 -19.54
CA CYS A 54 4.28 10.78 -19.26
C CYS A 54 5.08 11.77 -20.10
N ALA A 55 4.51 12.43 -21.11
CA ALA A 55 5.25 13.30 -22.04
C ALA A 55 4.59 14.66 -22.30
N THR A 56 3.50 14.98 -21.59
CA THR A 56 2.68 16.18 -21.82
C THR A 56 3.08 17.36 -20.94
N ALA A 57 2.42 18.52 -21.14
CA ALA A 57 2.66 19.73 -20.36
C ALA A 57 2.50 19.51 -18.85
N GLY A 58 3.16 20.37 -18.07
CA GLY A 58 3.12 20.27 -16.61
C GLY A 58 1.76 20.54 -16.02
N ALA A 59 1.46 19.80 -14.96
CA ALA A 59 0.35 20.05 -14.08
C ALA A 59 0.61 21.34 -13.29
N THR A 60 -0.48 21.97 -12.88
CA THR A 60 -0.47 23.13 -11.98
C THR A 60 -0.58 22.72 -10.51
N THR A 61 -0.81 21.43 -10.23
CA THR A 61 -0.99 20.90 -8.87
C THR A 61 -0.20 19.61 -8.64
N VAL A 62 0.16 19.37 -7.38
CA VAL A 62 0.82 18.14 -6.90
C VAL A 62 -0.22 17.05 -6.59
N PRO A 63 0.18 15.76 -6.52
CA PRO A 63 -0.72 14.69 -6.11
C PRO A 63 -1.22 14.85 -4.68
N THR A 64 -2.47 14.46 -4.49
CA THR A 64 -3.22 14.44 -3.24
C THR A 64 -3.77 13.03 -2.97
N ALA A 65 -4.45 12.83 -1.84
CA ALA A 65 -4.96 11.53 -1.43
C ALA A 65 -6.02 10.93 -2.37
N ALA A 66 -6.61 11.75 -3.26
CA ALA A 66 -7.56 11.28 -4.27
C ALA A 66 -6.88 10.85 -5.59
N ASP A 67 -5.63 11.23 -5.80
CA ASP A 67 -4.98 11.10 -7.10
C ASP A 67 -4.30 9.73 -7.28
N ALA A 68 -4.50 9.13 -8.46
CA ALA A 68 -3.75 7.96 -8.88
C ALA A 68 -2.40 8.40 -9.47
N VAL A 69 -1.29 7.95 -8.88
CA VAL A 69 0.05 8.39 -9.25
C VAL A 69 0.76 7.33 -10.08
N THR A 70 1.39 7.77 -11.16
CA THR A 70 2.25 6.96 -12.02
C THR A 70 3.62 7.61 -12.12
N ILE A 71 4.67 6.89 -11.72
CA ILE A 71 6.06 7.29 -11.99
C ILE A 71 6.47 6.72 -13.33
N CYS A 72 6.71 7.59 -14.30
CA CYS A 72 6.95 7.19 -15.67
C CYS A 72 8.33 6.53 -15.85
N PRO A 73 8.51 5.73 -16.92
CA PRO A 73 9.80 5.13 -17.25
C PRO A 73 10.92 6.16 -17.36
N GLY A 74 12.08 5.85 -16.79
CA GLY A 74 13.27 6.71 -16.79
C GLY A 74 13.19 7.96 -15.91
N VAL A 75 12.05 8.20 -15.24
CA VAL A 75 11.86 9.38 -14.37
C VAL A 75 12.15 9.01 -12.92
N THR A 76 12.82 9.91 -12.21
CA THR A 76 13.03 9.84 -10.77
C THR A 76 12.18 10.89 -10.04
N VAL A 77 11.24 10.45 -9.21
CA VAL A 77 10.49 11.31 -8.31
C VAL A 77 10.94 11.10 -6.87
N THR A 78 11.26 12.19 -6.19
CA THR A 78 11.72 12.18 -4.81
C THR A 78 10.60 12.64 -3.86
N VAL A 79 10.30 11.84 -2.84
CA VAL A 79 9.42 12.21 -1.72
C VAL A 79 10.28 12.84 -0.61
N ALA A 80 10.45 14.16 -0.68
CA ALA A 80 11.26 14.91 0.30
C ALA A 80 10.43 15.48 1.47
N ALA A 81 9.11 15.61 1.30
CA ALA A 81 8.14 16.04 2.30
C ALA A 81 7.01 15.00 2.39
N ALA A 82 6.16 15.09 3.43
CA ALA A 82 5.04 14.18 3.60
C ALA A 82 4.15 14.17 2.34
N ALA A 83 3.83 12.98 1.85
CA ALA A 83 3.11 12.77 0.61
C ALA A 83 1.98 11.76 0.79
N VAL A 84 0.91 11.94 0.02
CA VAL A 84 -0.27 11.08 0.00
C VAL A 84 -0.70 10.82 -1.43
N ALA A 85 -1.25 9.64 -1.69
CA ALA A 85 -1.83 9.25 -2.97
C ALA A 85 -2.97 8.25 -2.78
N LEU A 86 -3.88 8.18 -3.77
CA LEU A 86 -4.84 7.08 -3.86
C LEU A 86 -4.13 5.78 -4.25
N SER A 87 -3.26 5.82 -5.24
CA SER A 87 -2.47 4.67 -5.68
C SER A 87 -1.13 5.14 -6.22
N VAL A 88 -0.15 4.24 -6.23
CA VAL A 88 1.16 4.51 -6.82
C VAL A 88 1.57 3.35 -7.71
N ASP A 89 1.85 3.67 -8.97
CA ASP A 89 2.40 2.76 -9.97
C ASP A 89 3.80 3.26 -10.39
N VAL A 90 4.85 2.55 -10.00
CA VAL A 90 6.21 2.83 -10.43
C VAL A 90 6.50 1.95 -11.64
N GLN A 91 6.45 2.52 -12.84
CA GLN A 91 6.65 1.77 -14.08
C GLN A 91 8.09 1.30 -14.25
N ASN A 92 8.31 0.34 -15.15
CA ASN A 92 9.64 -0.17 -15.48
C ASN A 92 10.61 0.99 -15.76
N THR A 93 11.82 0.92 -15.19
CA THR A 93 12.86 1.97 -15.17
C THR A 93 12.50 3.30 -14.50
N GLY A 94 11.25 3.52 -14.11
CA GLY A 94 10.86 4.61 -13.21
C GLY A 94 11.43 4.41 -11.81
N THR A 95 11.70 5.50 -11.11
CA THR A 95 12.29 5.49 -9.76
C THR A 95 11.52 6.39 -8.81
N LEU A 96 11.06 5.82 -7.70
CA LEU A 96 10.46 6.54 -6.57
C LEU A 96 11.41 6.49 -5.37
N THR A 97 11.96 7.63 -4.99
CA THR A 97 12.91 7.72 -3.87
C THR A 97 12.30 8.47 -2.71
N GLN A 98 12.09 7.79 -1.59
CA GLN A 98 11.67 8.40 -0.33
C GLN A 98 12.90 8.66 0.53
N THR A 99 13.25 9.92 0.78
CA THR A 99 14.50 10.26 1.48
C THR A 99 14.34 10.38 2.99
N ALA A 100 13.26 11.00 3.48
CA ALA A 100 13.08 11.23 4.93
C ALA A 100 11.64 11.52 5.38
N SER A 101 10.64 11.40 4.52
CA SER A 101 9.27 11.81 4.82
C SER A 101 8.25 10.71 4.60
N THR A 102 7.15 10.76 5.33
CA THR A 102 6.07 9.75 5.25
C THR A 102 5.42 9.74 3.86
N LEU A 103 5.20 8.54 3.32
CA LEU A 103 4.36 8.31 2.13
C LEU A 103 3.18 7.42 2.55
N THR A 104 1.95 7.92 2.35
CA THR A 104 0.72 7.17 2.62
C THR A 104 -0.04 6.91 1.33
N ILE A 105 -0.39 5.66 1.08
CA ILE A 105 -1.09 5.20 -0.12
C ILE A 105 -2.36 4.49 0.35
N SER A 106 -3.53 5.06 0.04
CA SER A 106 -4.82 4.52 0.50
C SER A 106 -5.29 3.30 -0.33
N GLY A 107 -4.75 3.12 -1.52
CA GLY A 107 -4.99 2.01 -2.42
C GLY A 107 -3.71 1.23 -2.73
N PRO A 108 -3.57 0.66 -3.94
CA PRO A 108 -2.45 -0.24 -4.25
C PRO A 108 -1.13 0.47 -4.50
N LEU A 109 -0.04 -0.25 -4.21
CA LEU A 109 1.32 0.08 -4.60
C LEU A 109 1.83 -0.97 -5.59
N ASN A 110 2.13 -0.56 -6.81
CA ASN A 110 2.77 -1.41 -7.83
C ASN A 110 4.18 -0.90 -8.10
N VAL A 111 5.18 -1.77 -7.96
CA VAL A 111 6.59 -1.45 -8.19
C VAL A 111 7.12 -2.35 -9.30
N ALA A 112 7.05 -1.89 -10.55
CA ALA A 112 7.70 -2.52 -11.70
C ALA A 112 9.09 -1.92 -11.97
N GLY A 113 9.32 -0.66 -11.59
CA GLY A 113 10.63 -0.01 -11.56
C GLY A 113 11.33 -0.16 -10.22
N THR A 114 11.87 0.94 -9.71
CA THR A 114 12.58 0.99 -8.42
C THR A 114 11.84 1.86 -7.42
N HIS A 115 11.60 1.35 -6.22
CA HIS A 115 11.19 2.15 -5.08
C HIS A 115 12.19 1.98 -3.93
N THR A 116 12.79 3.08 -3.47
CA THR A 116 13.61 3.11 -2.26
C THR A 116 12.83 3.81 -1.15
N CYS A 117 12.52 3.07 -0.10
CA CYS A 117 11.77 3.50 1.06
C CYS A 117 12.73 3.84 2.21
N GLY A 118 12.95 5.14 2.42
CA GLY A 118 13.81 5.67 3.49
C GLY A 118 13.06 6.21 4.72
N ASN A 119 11.73 6.05 4.81
CA ASN A 119 10.96 6.51 5.98
C ASN A 119 9.64 5.74 6.12
N THR A 120 8.66 6.24 6.90
CA THR A 120 7.33 5.65 7.05
C THR A 120 6.68 5.43 5.69
N LEU A 121 6.28 4.19 5.42
CA LEU A 121 5.49 3.81 4.25
C LEU A 121 4.24 3.08 4.75
N SER A 122 3.08 3.61 4.43
CA SER A 122 1.79 3.00 4.75
C SER A 122 1.03 2.75 3.45
N VAL A 123 0.74 1.48 3.17
CA VAL A 123 -0.03 1.06 1.99
C VAL A 123 -1.25 0.29 2.49
N ALA A 124 -2.43 0.85 2.26
CA ALA A 124 -3.67 0.22 2.69
C ALA A 124 -4.14 -0.86 1.70
N GLY A 125 -3.89 -0.69 0.40
CA GLY A 125 -4.20 -1.66 -0.64
C GLY A 125 -3.15 -2.75 -0.82
N ALA A 126 -3.33 -3.58 -1.85
CA ALA A 126 -2.38 -4.62 -2.21
C ALA A 126 -1.05 -4.02 -2.70
N THR A 127 0.06 -4.72 -2.44
CA THR A 127 1.40 -4.34 -2.89
C THR A 127 1.96 -5.40 -3.83
N THR A 128 2.33 -4.99 -5.04
CA THR A 128 3.00 -5.86 -6.01
C THR A 128 4.42 -5.36 -6.26
N VAL A 129 5.42 -6.21 -6.03
CA VAL A 129 6.83 -5.91 -6.31
C VAL A 129 7.30 -6.79 -7.46
N ALA A 130 7.28 -6.25 -8.68
CA ALA A 130 7.79 -6.88 -9.89
C ALA A 130 9.20 -6.40 -10.28
N GLY A 131 9.56 -5.19 -9.87
CA GLY A 131 10.89 -4.60 -9.99
C GLY A 131 11.67 -4.69 -8.67
N LEU A 132 12.20 -3.56 -8.20
CA LEU A 132 12.99 -3.48 -6.96
C LEU A 132 12.29 -2.61 -5.91
N LEU A 133 11.96 -3.19 -4.75
CA LEU A 133 11.61 -2.44 -3.54
C LEU A 133 12.75 -2.57 -2.53
N THR A 134 13.30 -1.45 -2.07
CA THR A 134 14.33 -1.42 -1.02
C THR A 134 13.82 -0.71 0.22
N ILE A 135 13.89 -1.37 1.38
CA ILE A 135 13.68 -0.76 2.69
C ILE A 135 15.05 -0.37 3.26
N SER A 136 15.37 0.93 3.27
CA SER A 136 16.74 1.41 3.48
C SER A 136 16.98 2.18 4.78
N ALA A 137 15.95 2.36 5.62
CA ALA A 137 16.08 3.12 6.86
C ALA A 137 15.37 2.44 8.03
N THR A 138 15.99 2.54 9.21
CA THR A 138 15.43 2.14 10.52
C THR A 138 14.56 3.24 11.13
N THR A 139 13.88 4.02 10.29
CA THR A 139 13.07 5.16 10.72
C THR A 139 11.68 5.04 10.14
N GLY A 140 10.68 5.26 10.99
CA GLY A 140 9.27 5.22 10.61
C GLY A 140 8.77 3.81 10.35
N THR A 141 7.47 3.61 10.44
CA THR A 141 6.85 2.29 10.30
C THR A 141 6.68 1.88 8.84
N LYS A 142 6.90 0.59 8.52
CA LYS A 142 6.60 0.02 7.20
C LYS A 142 5.38 -0.88 7.31
N THR A 143 4.25 -0.43 6.78
CA THR A 143 2.97 -1.13 6.93
C THR A 143 2.36 -1.40 5.56
N PHE A 144 2.08 -2.67 5.30
CA PHE A 144 1.42 -3.16 4.10
C PHE A 144 0.16 -3.88 4.55
N THR A 145 -0.98 -3.18 4.56
CA THR A 145 -2.24 -3.71 5.10
C THR A 145 -2.88 -4.72 4.16
N GLY A 146 -2.80 -4.51 2.85
CA GLY A 146 -3.25 -5.49 1.86
C GLY A 146 -2.28 -6.63 1.64
N ASP A 147 -2.63 -7.54 0.74
CA ASP A 147 -1.76 -8.64 0.33
C ASP A 147 -0.49 -8.10 -0.34
N VAL A 148 0.64 -8.76 -0.06
CA VAL A 148 1.94 -8.47 -0.65
C VAL A 148 2.34 -9.61 -1.57
N THR A 149 2.57 -9.30 -2.84
CA THR A 149 3.09 -10.24 -3.84
C THR A 149 4.45 -9.78 -4.36
N ILE A 150 5.46 -10.63 -4.23
CA ILE A 150 6.82 -10.38 -4.71
C ILE A 150 7.11 -11.33 -5.87
N THR A 151 7.35 -10.78 -7.05
CA THR A 151 7.83 -11.50 -8.24
C THR A 151 9.20 -11.00 -8.70
N GLY A 152 9.56 -9.77 -8.34
CA GLY A 152 10.90 -9.19 -8.49
C GLY A 152 11.74 -9.32 -7.23
N THR A 153 12.33 -8.21 -6.80
CA THR A 153 13.23 -8.14 -5.64
C THR A 153 12.69 -7.21 -4.57
N TRP A 154 12.53 -7.74 -3.36
CA TRP A 154 12.37 -6.96 -2.14
C TRP A 154 13.66 -7.10 -1.31
N ASN A 155 14.28 -5.98 -0.96
CA ASN A 155 15.55 -5.96 -0.24
C ASN A 155 15.47 -5.06 1.01
N GLU A 156 15.62 -5.65 2.18
CA GLU A 156 15.68 -4.93 3.44
C GLU A 156 17.14 -4.73 3.86
N THR A 157 17.69 -3.54 3.64
CA THR A 157 19.08 -3.22 4.02
C THR A 157 19.19 -2.62 5.42
N ALA A 158 18.06 -2.27 6.03
CA ALA A 158 17.96 -1.71 7.36
C ALA A 158 17.07 -2.60 8.25
N ALA A 159 17.45 -2.76 9.51
CA ALA A 159 16.73 -3.56 10.50
C ALA A 159 15.50 -2.81 11.05
N GLU A 160 14.52 -2.57 10.19
CA GLU A 160 13.27 -1.88 10.53
C GLU A 160 12.13 -2.87 10.77
N ALA A 161 11.16 -2.50 11.60
CA ALA A 161 9.96 -3.31 11.77
C ALA A 161 9.04 -3.19 10.54
N ILE A 162 8.58 -4.33 10.03
CA ILE A 162 7.67 -4.42 8.89
C ILE A 162 6.40 -5.15 9.33
N THR A 163 5.25 -4.56 9.04
CA THR A 163 3.94 -5.14 9.32
C THR A 163 3.23 -5.52 8.02
N PHE A 164 2.87 -6.79 7.91
CA PHE A 164 1.99 -7.34 6.90
C PHE A 164 0.60 -7.53 7.52
N GLY A 165 -0.38 -6.78 7.02
CA GLY A 165 -1.79 -6.89 7.37
C GLY A 165 -2.55 -7.88 6.48
N GLY A 166 -1.99 -8.25 5.33
CA GLY A 166 -2.51 -9.29 4.43
C GLY A 166 -1.60 -10.52 4.39
N ASN A 167 -1.74 -11.28 3.32
CA ASN A 167 -0.88 -12.41 2.98
C ASN A 167 0.47 -11.93 2.43
N LEU A 168 1.52 -12.73 2.63
CA LEU A 168 2.82 -12.53 2.00
C LEU A 168 3.11 -13.67 1.02
N GLN A 169 3.04 -13.39 -0.27
CA GLN A 169 3.41 -14.31 -1.33
C GLN A 169 4.78 -13.94 -1.92
N ASN A 170 5.77 -14.79 -1.70
CA ASN A 170 7.08 -14.64 -2.33
C ASN A 170 7.28 -15.67 -3.46
N ASN A 171 7.32 -15.17 -4.69
CA ASN A 171 7.68 -15.91 -5.91
C ASN A 171 8.99 -15.38 -6.52
N GLY A 172 9.59 -14.32 -5.95
CA GLY A 172 10.82 -13.69 -6.41
C GLY A 172 11.93 -13.78 -5.35
N THR A 173 12.70 -12.70 -5.20
CA THR A 173 13.75 -12.59 -4.19
C THR A 173 13.30 -11.70 -3.05
N LEU A 174 13.32 -12.23 -1.82
CA LEU A 174 13.09 -11.48 -0.60
C LEU A 174 14.31 -11.63 0.31
N THR A 175 15.11 -10.57 0.40
CA THR A 175 16.20 -10.44 1.38
C THR A 175 15.66 -9.68 2.58
N THR A 176 15.50 -10.38 3.69
CA THR A 176 15.03 -9.76 4.94
C THR A 176 16.20 -9.29 5.80
N SER A 177 15.92 -8.30 6.64
CA SER A 177 16.82 -7.78 7.66
C SER A 177 16.64 -8.54 8.98
N THR A 178 17.31 -8.05 10.03
CA THR A 178 17.09 -8.49 11.42
C THR A 178 15.93 -7.77 12.12
N GLY A 179 15.23 -6.87 11.42
CA GLY A 179 14.04 -6.20 11.94
C GLY A 179 12.90 -7.17 12.25
N LEU A 180 11.91 -6.71 13.02
CA LEU A 180 10.73 -7.50 13.38
C LEU A 180 9.75 -7.59 12.20
N HIS A 181 9.36 -8.79 11.81
CA HIS A 181 8.30 -9.01 10.83
C HIS A 181 7.01 -9.42 11.54
N THR A 182 5.98 -8.58 11.45
CA THR A 182 4.69 -8.80 12.10
C THR A 182 3.61 -9.13 11.08
N PHE A 183 2.89 -10.22 11.31
CA PHE A 183 1.71 -10.63 10.58
C PHE A 183 0.48 -10.34 11.44
N SER A 184 -0.33 -9.38 10.99
CA SER A 184 -1.40 -8.76 11.79
C SER A 184 -2.83 -9.08 11.32
N ASN A 185 -2.98 -9.76 10.16
CA ASN A 185 -4.28 -10.26 9.72
C ASN A 185 -4.89 -11.24 10.75
N ALA A 186 -6.18 -11.55 10.64
CA ALA A 186 -6.83 -12.61 11.41
C ALA A 186 -6.34 -14.02 11.04
N ALA A 187 -5.94 -14.22 9.77
CA ALA A 187 -5.42 -15.50 9.27
C ALA A 187 -4.37 -15.30 8.16
N PRO A 188 -3.23 -14.65 8.47
CA PRO A 188 -2.19 -14.35 7.49
C PRO A 188 -1.52 -15.64 7.00
N GLN A 189 -1.27 -15.69 5.70
CA GLN A 189 -0.55 -16.79 5.07
C GLN A 189 0.80 -16.34 4.50
N ILE A 190 1.81 -17.20 4.64
CA ILE A 190 3.06 -17.12 3.91
C ILE A 190 2.99 -18.12 2.75
N LEU A 191 2.98 -17.60 1.52
CA LEU A 191 2.68 -18.33 0.28
C LEU A 191 3.84 -18.22 -0.72
N GLY A 192 3.68 -18.87 -1.86
CA GLY A 192 4.55 -18.76 -3.03
C GLY A 192 5.56 -19.90 -3.14
N THR A 193 6.50 -19.76 -4.07
CA THR A 193 7.43 -20.81 -4.48
C THR A 193 8.88 -20.54 -4.09
N ALA A 194 9.25 -19.28 -3.87
CA ALA A 194 10.61 -18.92 -3.51
C ALA A 194 10.83 -19.01 -2.00
N ALA A 195 12.00 -19.50 -1.58
CA ALA A 195 12.33 -19.59 -0.16
C ALA A 195 12.30 -18.21 0.51
N ILE A 196 12.01 -18.18 1.80
CA ILE A 196 12.09 -16.97 2.63
C ILE A 196 12.95 -17.32 3.84
N SER A 197 13.97 -16.51 4.10
CA SER A 197 14.70 -16.55 5.36
C SER A 197 14.48 -15.23 6.07
N PHE A 198 13.71 -15.22 7.15
CA PHE A 198 13.56 -14.09 8.05
C PHE A 198 14.80 -14.00 8.95
N GLY A 199 15.58 -12.94 8.79
CA GLY A 199 16.77 -12.66 9.62
C GLY A 199 16.41 -12.27 11.05
N GLY A 200 15.27 -11.60 11.23
CA GLY A 200 14.75 -11.16 12.51
C GLY A 200 13.70 -12.09 13.12
N ALA A 201 13.04 -11.59 14.17
CA ALA A 201 11.91 -12.27 14.79
C ALA A 201 10.66 -12.18 13.91
N VAL A 202 9.81 -13.19 13.99
CA VAL A 202 8.51 -13.23 13.30
C VAL A 202 7.41 -13.31 14.35
N THR A 203 6.43 -12.41 14.26
CA THR A 203 5.26 -12.42 15.14
C THR A 203 3.98 -12.56 14.33
N GLY A 204 3.22 -13.63 14.53
CA GLY A 204 1.82 -13.73 14.12
C GLY A 204 0.93 -13.32 15.27
N THR A 205 0.22 -12.19 15.16
CA THR A 205 -0.58 -11.65 16.29
C THR A 205 -1.80 -12.49 16.64
N THR A 206 -2.33 -13.25 15.66
CA THR A 206 -3.49 -14.14 15.81
C THR A 206 -3.08 -15.58 15.46
N ALA A 207 -3.40 -16.06 14.26
CA ALA A 207 -2.85 -17.26 13.66
C ALA A 207 -1.70 -16.92 12.71
N LEU A 208 -0.90 -17.91 12.33
CA LEU A 208 0.03 -17.80 11.21
C LEU A 208 0.01 -19.10 10.41
N THR A 209 -0.23 -19.02 9.11
CA THR A 209 -0.24 -20.19 8.24
C THR A 209 0.94 -20.17 7.27
N ILE A 210 1.69 -21.26 7.21
CA ILE A 210 2.66 -21.51 6.15
C ILE A 210 1.99 -22.40 5.11
N ASN A 211 1.87 -21.88 3.89
CA ASN A 211 1.26 -22.58 2.76
C ASN A 211 2.12 -22.36 1.50
N LYS A 212 3.40 -22.71 1.60
CA LYS A 212 4.33 -22.59 0.49
C LYS A 212 4.21 -23.82 -0.42
N THR A 213 4.03 -23.59 -1.71
CA THR A 213 3.98 -24.66 -2.71
C THR A 213 5.38 -25.17 -3.07
N ALA A 214 6.41 -24.34 -2.86
CA ALA A 214 7.82 -24.69 -2.91
C ALA A 214 8.66 -23.72 -2.05
N GLY A 215 9.91 -24.08 -1.78
CA GLY A 215 10.82 -23.29 -0.95
C GLY A 215 10.47 -23.36 0.55
N ALA A 216 11.49 -23.28 1.40
CA ALA A 216 11.29 -23.28 2.85
C ALA A 216 11.05 -21.88 3.38
N VAL A 217 10.33 -21.78 4.50
CA VAL A 217 10.35 -20.62 5.40
C VAL A 217 11.35 -20.91 6.50
N THR A 218 12.35 -20.06 6.68
CA THR A 218 13.31 -20.14 7.78
C THR A 218 13.16 -18.92 8.67
N VAL A 219 13.04 -19.11 9.98
CA VAL A 219 13.02 -18.04 10.97
C VAL A 219 14.27 -18.17 11.84
N THR A 220 15.15 -17.17 11.78
CA THR A 220 16.39 -17.15 12.59
C THR A 220 16.22 -16.40 13.91
N GLY A 221 15.30 -15.45 13.99
CA GLY A 221 14.86 -14.86 15.25
C GLY A 221 13.82 -15.73 15.97
N ALA A 222 13.24 -15.19 17.04
CA ALA A 222 12.14 -15.86 17.73
C ALA A 222 10.89 -15.94 16.83
N LEU A 223 10.18 -17.06 16.88
CA LEU A 223 8.84 -17.17 16.31
C LEU A 223 7.80 -17.08 17.44
N ASN A 224 7.01 -16.01 17.43
CA ASN A 224 5.93 -15.79 18.38
C ASN A 224 4.58 -15.89 17.64
N VAL A 225 3.70 -16.78 18.05
CA VAL A 225 2.35 -16.88 17.47
C VAL A 225 1.30 -16.75 18.56
N GLY A 226 0.34 -15.87 18.31
CA GLY A 226 -0.80 -15.60 19.17
C GLY A 226 -1.78 -16.78 19.26
N ALA A 227 -2.91 -16.53 19.92
CA ALA A 227 -3.88 -17.56 20.30
C ALA A 227 -4.49 -18.37 19.13
N GLY A 228 -4.37 -17.89 17.90
CA GLY A 228 -4.83 -18.60 16.70
C GLY A 228 -3.91 -19.75 16.27
N GLY A 229 -2.70 -19.82 16.84
CA GLY A 229 -1.76 -20.92 16.63
C GLY A 229 -1.01 -20.87 15.29
N LEU A 230 -0.05 -21.78 15.15
CA LEU A 230 0.78 -21.94 13.97
C LEU A 230 0.30 -23.15 13.16
N THR A 231 0.00 -22.94 11.88
CA THR A 231 -0.38 -24.01 10.95
C THR A 231 0.61 -24.10 9.80
N VAL A 232 1.07 -25.31 9.46
CA VAL A 232 1.83 -25.56 8.23
C VAL A 232 1.00 -26.49 7.36
N THR A 233 0.36 -25.93 6.32
CA THR A 233 -0.49 -26.69 5.39
C THR A 233 0.33 -27.29 4.25
N ALA A 234 1.36 -26.56 3.79
CA ALA A 234 2.29 -27.00 2.77
C ALA A 234 3.66 -26.34 2.95
N GLY A 235 4.70 -27.00 2.45
CA GLY A 235 6.09 -26.54 2.50
C GLY A 235 6.79 -26.90 3.81
N THR A 236 7.98 -26.34 3.99
CA THR A 236 8.84 -26.59 5.16
C THR A 236 9.00 -25.32 5.98
N LEU A 237 8.82 -25.42 7.30
CA LEU A 237 9.17 -24.38 8.27
C LEU A 237 10.40 -24.81 9.07
N ASN A 238 11.48 -24.03 8.99
CA ASN A 238 12.71 -24.22 9.74
C ASN A 238 12.81 -23.17 10.85
N LEU A 239 12.98 -23.62 12.09
CA LEU A 239 13.09 -22.76 13.26
C LEU A 239 14.52 -22.90 13.80
N ARG A 240 15.27 -21.81 13.86
CA ARG A 240 16.66 -21.81 14.33
C ARG A 240 16.85 -21.10 15.67
N ASN A 241 15.75 -20.84 16.36
CA ASN A 241 15.71 -20.14 17.63
C ASN A 241 14.46 -20.55 18.42
N THR A 242 14.30 -19.93 19.58
CA THR A 242 13.14 -20.08 20.46
C THR A 242 11.84 -19.86 19.70
N THR A 243 10.88 -20.76 19.93
CA THR A 243 9.53 -20.66 19.39
C THR A 243 8.54 -20.65 20.54
N THR A 244 7.69 -19.64 20.57
CA THR A 244 6.63 -19.50 21.56
C THR A 244 5.28 -19.53 20.83
N VAL A 245 4.51 -20.58 21.12
CA VAL A 245 3.13 -20.73 20.64
C VAL A 245 2.20 -20.57 21.83
N THR A 246 1.35 -19.55 21.78
CA THR A 246 0.32 -19.32 22.80
C THR A 246 -1.03 -19.77 22.28
N GLY A 247 -1.81 -20.51 23.08
CA GLY A 247 -3.11 -21.04 22.67
C GLY A 247 -3.70 -21.96 23.75
N PRO A 248 -5.01 -22.29 23.67
CA PRO A 248 -5.60 -23.24 24.59
C PRO A 248 -4.91 -24.59 24.45
N THR A 249 -4.32 -25.10 25.54
CA THR A 249 -3.82 -26.48 25.57
C THR A 249 -5.02 -27.41 25.55
N ARG A 250 -5.15 -28.26 24.53
CA ARG A 250 -6.11 -29.37 24.59
C ARG A 250 -5.54 -30.39 25.58
N PRO A 251 -6.18 -30.64 26.74
CA PRO A 251 -5.69 -31.68 27.64
C PRO A 251 -5.73 -33.02 26.89
N SER A 252 -4.66 -33.81 27.02
CA SER A 252 -4.62 -35.16 26.45
C SER A 252 -5.87 -35.92 26.92
N PRO A 253 -6.58 -36.65 26.04
CA PRO A 253 -7.62 -37.55 26.51
C PRO A 253 -6.97 -38.51 27.50
N ALA A 254 -7.55 -38.60 28.70
CA ALA A 254 -7.12 -39.56 29.72
C ALA A 254 -7.22 -40.96 29.11
N ARG A 255 -6.14 -41.73 29.23
CA ARG A 255 -6.02 -43.08 28.70
C ARG A 255 -6.62 -44.10 29.65
#